data_AF-A0A7V9G7W4-F1
#
_entry.id   AF-A0A7V9G7W4-F1
#
_cell.length_a   1.000
_cell.length_b   1.000
_cell.length_c   1.000
_cell.angle_alpha   90.00
_cell.angle_beta   90.00
_cell.angle_gamma   90.00
#
_symmetry.space_group_name_H-M   'P 1'
#
loop_
_entity.id
_entity.type
_entity.pdbx_description
1 polymer ?
#
loop_
_entity_poly.entity_id
_entity_poly.type
_entity_poly.pdbx_seq_one_letter_code
_entity_poly.pdbx_strand_id
1 'polypeptide(L)'
;MNPYLIRLVVVVAILLLTTCHHSSTKAVTAAAPVAPSVALQQVVLHGNVTSNGSPSVLVDGLPATISGGTWSATVTLISRPQSVVVELLTNGLPVAQRVITIQ
;
A
#
# COMPACT_ATOMS: atom_id res chain seq x y z
N MET A 1 -16.48 -72.01 21.37
CA MET A 1 -16.10 -70.59 21.47
C MET A 1 -16.44 -69.94 20.15
N ASN A 2 -17.44 -69.07 20.22
CA ASN A 2 -18.13 -68.43 19.10
C ASN A 2 -17.13 -67.53 18.34
N PRO A 3 -17.17 -67.41 17.00
CA PRO A 3 -16.39 -66.44 16.24
C PRO A 3 -16.96 -65.02 16.44
N TYR A 4 -17.18 -64.60 17.68
CA TYR A 4 -16.18 -63.70 18.22
C TYR A 4 -14.90 -63.61 17.36
N LEU A 5 -14.27 -62.49 17.30
CA LEU A 5 -14.42 -61.38 18.16
C LEU A 5 -14.14 -60.39 17.09
N ILE A 6 -15.22 -59.73 16.67
CA ILE A 6 -15.33 -58.30 17.00
C ILE A 6 -14.31 -57.44 16.24
N ARG A 7 -13.42 -58.06 15.46
CA ARG A 7 -12.27 -57.50 14.80
C ARG A 7 -12.58 -57.05 13.40
N LEU A 8 -13.52 -57.70 12.72
CA LEU A 8 -13.79 -57.35 11.33
C LEU A 8 -15.08 -56.56 11.21
N VAL A 9 -16.19 -57.08 11.73
CA VAL A 9 -17.51 -56.45 11.51
C VAL A 9 -17.61 -55.10 12.19
N VAL A 10 -17.05 -54.93 13.40
CA VAL A 10 -17.05 -53.64 14.11
C VAL A 10 -16.01 -52.68 13.53
N VAL A 11 -14.79 -53.13 13.19
CA VAL A 11 -13.76 -52.26 12.59
C VAL A 11 -14.15 -51.79 11.20
N VAL A 12 -14.73 -52.67 10.36
CA VAL A 12 -15.16 -52.31 9.01
C VAL A 12 -16.40 -51.41 9.05
N ALA A 13 -17.35 -51.66 9.96
CA ALA A 13 -18.49 -50.75 10.16
C ALA A 13 -18.08 -49.38 10.73
N ILE A 14 -17.00 -49.30 11.54
CA ILE A 14 -16.44 -48.03 12.03
C ILE A 14 -15.54 -47.35 10.98
N LEU A 15 -14.86 -48.07 10.09
CA LEU A 15 -14.01 -47.43 9.07
C LEU A 15 -14.83 -46.90 7.88
N LEU A 16 -15.97 -47.53 7.59
CA LEU A 16 -16.99 -47.00 6.67
C LEU A 16 -17.94 -46.01 7.37
N LEU A 17 -17.41 -45.29 8.37
CA LEU A 17 -17.78 -43.92 8.76
C LEU A 17 -17.82 -43.03 7.50
N THR A 18 -18.82 -43.27 6.68
CA THR A 18 -19.17 -42.48 5.51
C THR A 18 -20.00 -41.33 6.03
N THR A 19 -19.37 -40.49 6.84
CA THR A 19 -19.82 -39.12 6.96
C THR A 19 -19.56 -38.47 5.61
N CYS A 20 -20.56 -38.56 4.73
CA CYS A 20 -20.77 -37.59 3.66
C CYS A 20 -20.97 -36.22 4.32
N HIS A 21 -19.89 -35.61 4.76
CA HIS A 21 -19.89 -34.23 5.19
C HIS A 21 -19.33 -33.39 4.05
N HIS A 22 -20.30 -32.99 3.23
CA HIS A 22 -20.36 -31.71 2.56
C HIS A 22 -19.03 -31.23 1.98
N SER A 23 -18.84 -31.52 0.69
CA SER A 23 -17.99 -30.71 -0.16
C SER A 23 -18.50 -29.26 -0.09
N SER A 24 -17.87 -28.46 0.76
CA SER A 24 -17.98 -27.01 0.72
C SER A 24 -16.57 -26.50 0.51
N THR A 25 -16.14 -26.51 -0.75
CA THR A 25 -15.10 -25.59 -1.16
C THR A 25 -15.65 -24.19 -0.93
N LYS A 26 -15.29 -23.58 0.20
CA LYS A 26 -15.44 -22.14 0.38
C LYS A 26 -14.54 -21.49 -0.65
N ALA A 27 -15.07 -21.24 -1.85
CA ALA A 27 -14.44 -20.36 -2.80
C ALA A 27 -14.69 -18.94 -2.29
N VAL A 28 -13.67 -18.34 -1.67
CA VAL A 28 -13.61 -16.89 -1.60
C VAL A 28 -13.12 -16.44 -2.96
N THR A 29 -14.05 -16.21 -3.89
CA THR A 29 -13.72 -15.35 -5.02
C THR A 29 -13.69 -13.94 -4.47
N ALA A 30 -12.51 -13.51 -4.02
CA ALA A 30 -12.20 -12.10 -4.12
C ALA A 30 -12.14 -11.84 -5.62
N ALA A 31 -13.18 -11.23 -6.18
CA ALA A 31 -12.89 -10.34 -7.28
C ALA A 31 -11.80 -9.42 -6.71
N ALA A 32 -10.61 -9.40 -7.32
CA ALA A 32 -9.71 -8.29 -7.07
C ALA A 32 -10.60 -7.05 -7.13
N PRO A 33 -10.50 -6.09 -6.20
CA PRO A 33 -10.99 -4.78 -6.54
C PRO A 33 -10.46 -4.56 -7.95
N VAL A 34 -11.34 -4.35 -8.93
CA VAL A 34 -10.90 -3.62 -10.11
C VAL A 34 -10.34 -2.40 -9.43
N ALA A 35 -9.01 -2.33 -9.30
CA ALA A 35 -8.38 -1.22 -8.63
C ALA A 35 -9.12 -0.05 -9.26
N PRO A 36 -9.75 0.85 -8.47
CA PRO A 36 -10.15 2.09 -9.09
C PRO A 36 -8.89 2.48 -9.84
N SER A 37 -8.97 2.56 -11.16
CA SER A 37 -7.85 3.05 -11.94
C SER A 37 -7.81 4.48 -11.49
N VAL A 38 -7.15 4.71 -10.35
CA VAL A 38 -6.72 6.00 -9.91
C VAL A 38 -5.71 6.26 -10.99
N ALA A 39 -6.17 6.89 -12.08
CA ALA A 39 -5.31 7.37 -13.12
C ALA A 39 -4.27 8.17 -12.34
N LEU A 40 -3.05 7.63 -12.27
CA LEU A 40 -1.97 8.24 -11.53
C LEU A 40 -1.75 9.59 -12.19
N GLN A 41 -2.15 10.65 -11.50
CA GLN A 41 -2.11 11.98 -12.07
C GLN A 41 -0.79 12.65 -11.70
N GLN A 42 -0.08 13.02 -12.75
CA GLN A 42 1.09 13.89 -12.78
C GLN A 42 0.77 15.30 -12.26
N VAL A 43 1.23 15.75 -11.09
CA VAL A 43 1.14 17.18 -10.73
C VAL A 43 2.54 17.74 -10.49
N VAL A 44 2.83 18.88 -11.13
CA VAL A 44 4.07 19.62 -10.91
C VAL A 44 3.83 20.67 -9.84
N LEU A 45 4.48 20.50 -8.69
CA LEU A 45 4.58 21.52 -7.66
C LEU A 45 5.80 22.39 -7.93
N HIS A 46 5.66 23.69 -7.73
CA HIS A 46 6.76 24.64 -7.88
C HIS A 46 6.62 25.79 -6.90
N GLY A 47 7.73 26.48 -6.66
CA GLY A 47 7.75 27.67 -5.84
C GLY A 47 9.12 28.34 -5.84
N ASN A 48 9.27 29.35 -5.00
CA ASN A 48 10.49 30.14 -4.90
C ASN A 48 11.30 29.66 -3.68
N VAL A 49 12.63 29.73 -3.79
CA VAL A 49 13.57 29.49 -2.69
C VAL A 49 14.39 30.76 -2.47
N THR A 50 14.40 31.22 -1.24
CA THR A 50 15.33 32.25 -0.75
C THR A 50 16.05 31.71 0.47
N SER A 51 17.36 31.51 0.37
CA SER A 51 18.22 31.10 1.48
C SER A 51 19.60 31.73 1.35
N ASN A 52 20.25 32.01 2.48
CA ASN A 52 21.60 32.58 2.54
C ASN A 52 22.72 31.51 2.50
N GLY A 53 22.38 30.23 2.30
CA GLY A 53 23.33 29.12 2.16
C GLY A 53 23.06 28.27 0.92
N SER A 54 23.55 27.03 0.88
CA SER A 54 23.24 26.09 -0.19
C SER A 54 21.85 25.49 0.04
N PRO A 55 20.81 25.88 -0.74
CA PRO A 55 19.48 25.36 -0.51
C PRO A 55 19.29 23.98 -1.14
N SER A 56 18.50 23.14 -0.47
CA SER A 56 17.86 21.99 -1.10
C SER A 56 16.40 21.93 -0.68
N VAL A 57 15.54 21.40 -1.56
CA VAL A 57 14.11 21.23 -1.28
C VAL A 57 13.78 19.75 -1.39
N LEU A 58 13.06 19.24 -0.39
CA LEU A 58 12.49 17.90 -0.40
C LEU A 58 10.97 17.98 -0.52
N VAL A 59 10.38 17.07 -1.26
CA VAL A 59 8.93 16.92 -1.42
C VAL A 59 8.59 15.47 -1.06
N ASP A 60 7.89 15.27 0.05
CA ASP A 60 7.72 13.97 0.74
C ASP A 60 9.05 13.22 0.93
N GLY A 61 10.11 13.96 1.26
CA GLY A 61 11.46 13.42 1.45
C GLY A 61 12.25 13.18 0.15
N LEU A 62 11.66 13.40 -1.03
CA LEU A 62 12.34 13.26 -2.31
C LEU A 62 12.93 14.58 -2.79
N PRO A 63 14.16 14.60 -3.36
CA PRO A 63 14.79 15.83 -3.82
C PRO A 63 14.02 16.48 -4.97
N ALA A 64 13.72 17.76 -4.82
CA ALA A 64 13.22 18.62 -5.89
C ALA A 64 14.37 19.18 -6.73
N THR A 65 14.06 19.60 -7.95
CA THR A 65 15.01 20.35 -8.79
C THR A 65 14.99 21.82 -8.38
N ILE A 66 16.16 22.45 -8.25
CA ILE A 66 16.29 23.89 -8.02
C ILE A 66 17.02 24.53 -9.20
N SER A 67 16.44 25.58 -9.77
CA SER A 67 17.06 26.38 -10.85
C SER A 67 16.65 27.84 -10.72
N GLY A 68 17.62 28.75 -10.80
CA GLY A 68 17.36 30.20 -10.81
C GLY A 68 16.57 30.73 -9.61
N GLY A 69 16.73 30.15 -8.41
CA GLY A 69 15.98 30.54 -7.22
C GLY A 69 14.54 30.01 -7.16
N THR A 70 14.17 29.11 -8.07
CA THR A 70 12.89 28.39 -8.06
C THR A 70 13.12 26.90 -7.86
N TRP A 71 12.14 26.22 -7.27
CA TRP A 71 12.13 24.78 -7.12
C TRP A 71 10.93 24.16 -7.84
N SER A 72 11.10 22.92 -8.29
CA SER A 72 10.01 22.12 -8.87
C SER A 72 10.14 20.63 -8.55
N ALA A 73 9.01 19.98 -8.31
CA ALA A 73 8.93 18.54 -8.11
C ALA A 73 7.67 17.97 -8.77
N THR A 74 7.78 16.76 -9.32
CA THR A 74 6.63 16.02 -9.84
C THR A 74 6.11 15.09 -8.76
N VAL A 75 4.84 15.26 -8.38
CA VAL A 75 4.14 14.42 -7.42
C VAL A 75 3.13 13.56 -8.15
N THR A 76 3.14 12.27 -7.83
CA THR A 76 2.10 11.35 -8.30
C THR A 76 0.92 11.38 -7.34
N LEU A 77 -0.27 11.71 -7.84
CA LEU A 77 -1.50 11.63 -7.08
C LEU A 77 -2.04 10.19 -7.08
N ILE A 78 -2.19 9.64 -5.87
CA ILE A 78 -2.79 8.33 -5.62
C ILE A 78 -4.19 8.44 -4.99
N SER A 79 -4.57 9.63 -4.55
CA SER A 79 -5.91 9.95 -4.05
C SER A 79 -6.17 11.45 -4.13
N ARG A 80 -7.43 11.85 -3.96
CA ARG A 80 -7.83 13.25 -3.80
C ARG A 80 -8.86 13.36 -2.65
N PRO A 81 -8.66 14.26 -1.68
CA PRO A 81 -7.49 15.15 -1.54
C PRO A 81 -6.22 14.39 -1.11
N GLN A 82 -5.05 14.89 -1.51
CA GLN A 82 -3.73 14.37 -1.10
C GLN A 82 -2.88 15.51 -0.53
N SER A 83 -2.23 15.26 0.60
CA SER A 83 -1.30 16.21 1.22
C SER A 83 0.14 15.80 0.94
N VAL A 84 0.98 16.79 0.70
CA VAL A 84 2.41 16.66 0.40
C VAL A 84 3.19 17.57 1.34
N VAL A 85 4.29 17.08 1.88
CA VAL A 85 5.20 17.86 2.72
C VAL A 85 6.35 18.40 1.88
N VAL A 86 6.54 19.71 1.90
CA VAL A 86 7.69 20.38 1.30
C VAL A 86 8.61 20.86 2.41
N GLU A 87 9.88 20.45 2.37
CA GLU A 87 10.91 20.83 3.32
C GLU A 87 12.01 21.61 2.62
N LEU A 88 12.40 22.76 3.18
CA LEU A 88 13.56 23.52 2.76
C LEU A 88 14.70 23.22 3.72
N LEU A 89 15.83 22.80 3.17
CA LEU A 89 17.06 22.61 3.89
C LEU A 89 18.07 23.67 3.45
N THR A 90 18.92 24.10 4.37
CA THR A 90 20.08 24.95 4.09
C THR A 90 21.31 24.27 4.65
N ASN A 91 22.31 24.03 3.80
CA ASN A 91 23.53 23.30 4.17
C ASN A 91 23.23 21.91 4.77
N GLY A 92 22.16 21.25 4.28
CA GLY A 92 21.74 19.92 4.73
C GLY A 92 20.92 19.90 6.02
N LEU A 93 20.57 21.05 6.61
CA LEU A 93 19.74 21.14 7.80
C LEU A 93 18.35 21.69 7.46
N PRO A 94 17.26 21.11 8.01
CA PRO A 94 15.91 21.64 7.83
C PRO A 94 15.80 23.05 8.42
N VAL A 95 15.30 23.99 7.63
CA VAL A 95 15.10 25.39 8.05
C VAL A 95 13.65 25.86 7.90
N ALA A 96 12.85 25.23 7.04
CA ALA A 96 11.43 25.50 6.91
C ALA A 96 10.68 24.27 6.36
N GLN A 97 9.38 24.18 6.65
CA GLN A 97 8.51 23.12 6.15
C GLN A 97 7.12 23.70 5.83
N ARG A 98 6.46 23.17 4.81
CA ARG A 98 5.11 23.53 4.41
C ARG A 98 4.34 22.30 3.94
N VAL A 99 3.08 22.19 4.37
CA VAL A 99 2.15 21.17 3.84
C VAL A 99 1.32 21.79 2.72
N ILE A 100 1.21 21.09 1.59
CA ILE A 100 0.39 21.46 0.44
C ILE A 100 -0.69 20.39 0.27
N THR A 101 -1.96 20.80 0.28
CA THR A 101 -3.08 19.90 0.01
C THR A 101 -3.58 20.09 -1.42
N ILE A 102 -3.51 19.03 -2.20
CA ILE A 102 -3.96 18.95 -3.59
C ILE A 102 -5.40 18.40 -3.57
N GLN A 103 -6.32 19.17 -4.16
CA GLN A 103 -7.76 18.86 -4.23
C GLN A 103 -8.11 18.06 -5.47
#